data_AF-A0A5N7JNT4-F1
#
_entry.id   AF-A0A5N7JNT4-F1
#
_cell.length_a   1.000
_cell.length_b   1.000
_cell.length_c   1.000
_cell.angle_alpha   90.00
_cell.angle_beta   90.00
_cell.angle_gamma   90.00
#
_symmetry.space_group_name_H-M   'P 1'
#
loop_
_entity.id
_entity.type
_entity.pdbx_description
1 polymer ?
#
loop_
_entity_poly.entity_id
_entity_poly.type
_entity_poly.pdbx_seq_one_letter_code
_entity_poly.pdbx_strand_id
1 'polypeptide(L)'
;MAKNNPALEGTYFSEATREYTILKLKISAADYDTGAIKGCLLSVDMADIPNMSGGYHRESSPPNSTKISVTAGDCRLDLRADDYAYKKLYGTLLDSATNKTSNITFNKR
;
A
#
# COMPACT_ATOMS: atom_id res chain seq x y z
N MET A 1 9.20 3.79 22.32
CA MET A 1 7.78 3.89 21.94
C MET A 1 7.79 4.12 20.44
N ALA A 2 7.33 3.16 19.64
CA ALA A 2 7.25 3.36 18.19
C ALA A 2 6.38 4.58 17.91
N LYS A 3 6.92 5.59 17.24
CA LYS A 3 6.12 6.74 16.81
C LYS A 3 5.31 6.28 15.61
N ASN A 4 4.06 5.89 15.83
CA ASN A 4 3.21 5.47 14.73
C ASN A 4 2.81 6.66 13.85
N ASN A 5 2.56 6.40 12.56
CA ASN A 5 2.00 7.32 11.59
C ASN A 5 0.50 7.05 11.40
N PRO A 6 -0.35 7.62 12.27
CA PRO A 6 -1.80 7.39 12.21
C PRO A 6 -2.43 7.93 10.92
N ALA A 7 -1.76 8.86 10.23
CA ALA A 7 -2.25 9.38 8.95
C ALA A 7 -2.08 8.36 7.81
N LEU A 8 -1.09 7.48 7.88
CA LEU A 8 -0.91 6.39 6.91
C LEU A 8 -1.66 5.12 7.31
N GLU A 9 -1.93 4.95 8.60
CA GLU A 9 -2.78 3.86 9.09
C GLU A 9 -4.22 4.03 8.61
N GLY A 10 -4.86 2.93 8.22
CA GLY A 10 -6.23 2.94 7.73
C GLY A 10 -6.53 1.84 6.72
N THR A 11 -7.74 1.93 6.16
CA THR A 11 -8.20 1.02 5.12
C THR A 11 -8.28 1.76 3.80
N TYR A 12 -7.71 1.14 2.79
CA TYR A 12 -7.58 1.65 1.44
C TYR A 12 -8.29 0.70 0.48
N PHE A 13 -9.06 1.24 -0.44
CA PHE A 13 -9.78 0.46 -1.44
C PHE A 13 -9.26 0.82 -2.82
N SER A 14 -8.90 -0.18 -3.60
CA SER A 14 -8.45 0.05 -4.96
C SER A 14 -9.60 0.47 -5.86
N GLU A 15 -9.28 1.23 -6.89
CA GLU A 15 -10.12 1.32 -8.07
C GLU A 15 -10.11 -0.05 -8.77
N ALA A 16 -11.21 -0.37 -9.45
CA ALA A 16 -11.29 -1.57 -10.28
C ALA A 16 -10.32 -1.43 -11.45
N THR A 17 -9.57 -2.49 -11.71
CA THR A 17 -8.68 -2.57 -12.87
C THR A 17 -9.22 -3.62 -13.83
N ARG A 18 -8.67 -3.70 -15.04
CA ARG A 18 -9.04 -4.78 -15.98
C ARG A 18 -8.70 -6.18 -15.45
N GLU A 19 -7.76 -6.28 -14.52
CA GLU A 19 -7.24 -7.55 -14.01
C GLU A 19 -7.76 -7.90 -12.61
N TYR A 20 -8.25 -6.92 -11.85
CA TYR A 20 -8.68 -7.09 -10.46
C TYR A 20 -9.95 -6.31 -10.18
N THR A 21 -10.92 -6.97 -9.53
CA THR A 21 -12.22 -6.37 -9.18
C THR A 21 -12.05 -5.19 -8.24
N ILE A 22 -11.66 -5.44 -6.98
CA ILE A 22 -11.29 -4.42 -5.99
C ILE A 22 -10.35 -5.09 -4.98
N LEU A 23 -9.20 -4.47 -4.71
CA LEU A 23 -8.30 -4.84 -3.63
C LEU A 23 -8.51 -3.95 -2.42
N LYS A 24 -8.32 -4.51 -1.23
CA LYS A 24 -8.37 -3.78 0.04
C LYS A 24 -7.03 -3.90 0.74
N LEU A 25 -6.35 -2.77 0.89
CA LEU A 25 -5.10 -2.65 1.63
C LEU A 25 -5.42 -2.08 3.02
N LYS A 26 -5.12 -2.82 4.09
CA LYS A 26 -5.27 -2.34 5.46
C LYS A 26 -3.88 -2.16 6.07
N ILE A 27 -3.50 -0.92 6.36
CA ILE A 27 -2.29 -0.59 7.12
C ILE A 27 -2.69 -0.46 8.60
N SER A 28 -2.28 -1.42 9.42
CA SER A 28 -2.60 -1.45 10.86
C SER A 28 -1.56 -0.75 11.72
N ALA A 29 -0.32 -0.65 11.25
CA ALA A 29 0.73 0.11 11.90
C ALA A 29 1.72 0.61 10.86
N ALA A 30 2.18 1.85 11.03
CA ALA A 30 3.24 2.45 10.24
C ALA A 30 4.21 3.15 11.19
N ASP A 31 5.46 2.70 11.27
CA ASP A 31 6.46 3.23 12.21
C ASP A 31 7.24 4.38 11.57
N TYR A 32 7.24 5.57 12.19
CA TYR A 32 7.94 6.75 11.67
C TYR A 32 9.45 6.66 11.72
N ASP A 33 10.01 5.96 12.70
CA ASP A 33 11.45 5.95 12.94
C ASP A 33 12.13 4.93 12.00
N THR A 34 11.50 3.78 11.80
CA THR A 34 12.02 2.69 10.95
C THR A 34 11.42 2.68 9.55
N GLY A 35 10.31 3.39 9.33
CA GLY A 35 9.52 3.31 8.10
C GLY A 35 8.75 1.99 7.96
N ALA A 36 8.75 1.09 8.95
CA ALA A 36 8.15 -0.23 8.81
C ALA A 36 6.61 -0.18 8.73
N ILE A 37 6.02 -1.00 7.86
CA ILE A 37 4.57 -1.15 7.70
C ILE A 37 4.14 -2.55 8.09
N LYS A 38 3.01 -2.63 8.80
CA LYS A 38 2.28 -3.87 9.08
C LYS A 38 0.83 -3.75 8.66
N GLY A 39 0.26 -4.87 8.22
CA GLY A 39 -1.15 -4.92 7.81
C GLY A 39 -1.51 -6.16 7.00
N CYS A 40 -2.55 -6.04 6.18
CA CYS A 40 -2.98 -7.09 5.27
C CYS A 40 -3.45 -6.55 3.92
N LEU A 41 -3.29 -7.39 2.90
CA LEU A 41 -3.89 -7.21 1.58
C LEU A 41 -5.01 -8.24 1.42
N LEU A 42 -6.20 -7.76 1.12
CA LEU A 42 -7.40 -8.57 0.94
C LEU A 42 -7.87 -8.38 -0.50
N SER A 43 -8.25 -9.46 -1.15
CA SER A 43 -8.82 -9.43 -2.49
C SER A 43 -10.14 -10.18 -2.47
N VAL A 44 -11.07 -9.79 -3.33
CA VAL A 44 -12.27 -10.60 -3.58
C VAL A 44 -11.90 -11.89 -4.34
N ASP A 45 -10.85 -11.81 -5.17
CA ASP A 45 -10.45 -12.86 -6.12
C ASP A 45 -9.18 -13.62 -5.69
N MET A 46 -8.52 -13.19 -4.60
CA MET A 46 -7.34 -13.86 -4.02
C MET A 46 -7.61 -14.20 -2.56
N ALA A 47 -6.99 -15.27 -2.07
CA ALA A 47 -7.02 -15.57 -0.65
C ALA A 47 -6.52 -14.36 0.16
N ASP A 48 -7.19 -14.06 1.28
CA ASP A 48 -6.72 -13.05 2.21
C ASP A 48 -5.26 -13.33 2.58
N ILE A 49 -4.39 -12.31 2.44
CA ILE A 49 -2.98 -12.45 2.77
C ILE A 49 -2.73 -11.73 4.10
N PRO A 50 -2.87 -12.45 5.24
CA PRO A 50 -2.50 -11.91 6.52
C PRO A 50 -0.97 -11.74 6.57
N ASN A 51 -0.52 -10.62 7.13
CA ASN A 51 0.89 -10.27 7.33
C ASN A 51 1.62 -9.77 6.07
N MET A 52 1.19 -8.61 5.57
CA MET A 52 2.02 -7.85 4.64
C MET A 52 3.25 -7.30 5.37
N SER A 53 4.38 -7.30 4.68
CA SER A 53 5.61 -6.66 5.14
C SER A 53 5.99 -5.56 4.17
N GLY A 54 6.57 -4.49 4.66
CA GLY A 54 6.91 -3.36 3.80
C GLY A 54 7.44 -2.19 4.58
N GLY A 55 7.63 -1.10 3.86
CA GLY A 55 7.97 0.16 4.48
C GLY A 55 7.60 1.36 3.64
N TYR A 56 7.74 2.54 4.26
CA TYR A 56 7.54 3.81 3.63
C TYR A 56 8.66 4.79 3.99
N HIS A 57 8.88 5.75 3.11
CA HIS A 57 9.74 6.88 3.38
C HIS A 57 9.19 8.13 2.68
N ARG A 58 9.38 9.27 3.34
CA ARG A 58 9.08 10.57 2.72
C ARG A 58 10.15 10.87 1.69
N GLU A 59 9.73 11.30 0.52
CA GLU A 59 10.65 11.73 -0.52
C GLU A 59 10.96 13.22 -0.35
N SER A 60 12.16 13.62 -0.74
CA SER A 60 12.55 15.03 -0.79
C SER A 60 12.02 15.74 -2.04
N SER A 61 11.71 14.99 -3.08
CA SER A 61 11.18 15.51 -4.34
C SER A 61 10.26 14.49 -5.02
N PRO A 62 9.04 14.89 -5.42
CA PRO A 62 8.43 16.19 -5.15
C PRO A 62 8.10 16.38 -3.67
N PRO A 63 7.94 17.63 -3.22
CA PRO A 63 7.61 17.91 -1.82
C PRO A 63 6.28 17.27 -1.44
N ASN A 64 6.22 16.79 -0.20
CA ASN A 64 5.06 16.11 0.38
C ASN A 64 4.72 14.74 -0.20
N SER A 65 5.61 14.13 -1.00
CA SER A 65 5.40 12.75 -1.41
C SER A 65 5.98 11.73 -0.44
N THR A 66 5.35 10.56 -0.39
CA THR A 66 5.78 9.40 0.37
C THR A 66 5.74 8.19 -0.53
N LYS A 67 6.85 7.48 -0.64
CA LYS A 67 6.91 6.19 -1.30
C LYS A 67 6.59 5.08 -0.31
N ILE A 68 5.78 4.13 -0.72
CA ILE A 68 5.29 3.01 0.09
C ILE A 68 5.52 1.73 -0.71
N SER A 69 6.28 0.78 -0.19
CA SER A 69 6.52 -0.51 -0.81
C SER A 69 6.06 -1.61 0.13
N VAL A 70 5.17 -2.48 -0.33
CA VAL A 70 4.56 -3.54 0.47
C VAL A 70 4.56 -4.83 -0.32
N THR A 71 4.96 -5.93 0.31
CA THR A 71 4.89 -7.28 -0.24
C THR A 71 3.92 -8.11 0.61
N ALA A 72 3.01 -8.81 -0.07
CA ALA A 72 2.03 -9.71 0.52
C ALA A 72 1.90 -10.95 -0.38
N GLY A 73 2.42 -12.09 0.07
CA GLY A 73 2.47 -13.32 -0.74
C GLY A 73 3.24 -13.08 -2.04
N ASP A 74 2.63 -13.45 -3.18
CA ASP A 74 3.19 -13.24 -4.51
C ASP A 74 2.99 -11.81 -5.04
N CYS A 75 2.26 -10.97 -4.31
CA CYS A 75 2.00 -9.59 -4.71
C CYS A 75 3.01 -8.62 -4.10
N ARG A 76 3.49 -7.70 -4.94
CA ARG A 76 4.26 -6.53 -4.52
C ARG A 76 3.56 -5.26 -4.98
N LEU A 77 3.31 -4.36 -4.05
CA LEU A 77 2.78 -3.03 -4.26
C LEU A 77 3.91 -2.03 -4.12
N ASP A 78 4.14 -1.23 -5.17
CA ASP A 78 4.99 -0.06 -5.12
C ASP A 78 4.10 1.16 -5.37
N LEU A 79 3.79 1.86 -4.28
CA LEU A 79 2.81 2.94 -4.21
C LEU A 79 3.47 4.26 -3.82
N ARG A 80 2.73 5.32 -4.06
CA ARG A 80 3.09 6.67 -3.69
C ARG A 80 1.87 7.48 -3.26
N ALA A 81 2.05 8.32 -2.26
CA ALA A 81 1.15 9.40 -1.92
C ALA A 81 1.83 10.73 -2.24
N ASP A 82 1.09 11.73 -2.71
CA ASP A 82 1.59 13.11 -2.87
C ASP A 82 1.07 14.05 -1.76
N ASP A 83 0.52 13.46 -0.70
CA ASP A 83 0.01 14.19 0.46
C ASP A 83 0.25 13.40 1.76
N TYR A 84 0.47 14.11 2.88
CA TYR A 84 0.65 13.49 4.20
C TYR A 84 -0.65 13.13 4.92
N ALA A 85 -1.82 13.43 4.33
CA ALA A 85 -3.08 12.86 4.79
C ALA A 85 -3.33 11.47 4.19
N TYR A 86 -2.49 11.05 3.24
CA TYR A 86 -2.53 9.77 2.55
C TYR A 86 -3.93 9.45 2.03
N LYS A 87 -4.63 10.43 1.47
CA LYS A 87 -6.01 10.25 0.98
C LYS A 87 -6.04 9.31 -0.23
N LYS A 88 -4.98 9.34 -1.03
CA LYS A 88 -4.82 8.55 -2.25
C LYS A 88 -3.42 7.97 -2.30
N LEU A 89 -3.32 6.67 -2.58
CA LEU A 89 -2.07 5.99 -2.91
C LEU A 89 -2.16 5.52 -4.35
N TYR A 90 -1.12 5.68 -5.15
CA TYR A 90 -1.14 5.23 -6.55
C TYR A 90 0.22 4.67 -6.94
N GLY A 91 0.25 3.76 -7.91
CA GLY A 91 1.48 3.15 -8.37
C GLY A 91 1.19 1.83 -9.08
N THR A 92 1.97 0.81 -8.77
CA THR A 92 1.90 -0.49 -9.46
C THR A 92 1.72 -1.65 -8.49
N LEU A 93 0.95 -2.63 -8.95
CA LEU A 93 0.86 -3.97 -8.40
C LEU A 93 1.60 -4.93 -9.33
N LEU A 94 2.64 -5.58 -8.82
CA LEU A 94 3.29 -6.71 -9.45
C LEU A 94 2.73 -7.99 -8.84
N ASP A 95 2.14 -8.84 -9.67
CA ASP A 95 1.82 -10.22 -9.33
C ASP A 95 2.99 -11.11 -9.80
N SER A 96 3.73 -11.67 -8.86
CA SER A 96 4.92 -12.49 -9.12
C SER A 96 4.56 -13.87 -9.67
N ALA A 97 3.33 -14.35 -9.45
CA ALA A 97 2.88 -15.64 -9.98
C ALA A 97 2.66 -15.56 -11.49
N THR A 98 2.14 -14.43 -11.98
CA THR A 98 1.89 -14.18 -13.40
C THR A 98 2.94 -13.30 -14.07
N ASN A 99 3.86 -12.73 -13.27
CA ASN A 99 4.85 -11.72 -13.66
C ASN A 99 4.23 -10.50 -14.36
N LYS A 100 3.00 -10.16 -13.98
CA LYS A 100 2.24 -9.04 -14.55
C LYS A 100 2.32 -7.82 -13.65
N THR A 101 2.52 -6.67 -14.27
CA THR A 101 2.48 -5.37 -13.59
C THR A 101 1.27 -4.58 -14.06
N SER A 102 0.45 -4.14 -13.11
CA SER A 102 -0.76 -3.36 -13.36
C SER A 102 -0.73 -2.06 -12.57
N ASN A 103 -1.17 -0.97 -13.20
CA ASN A 103 -1.35 0.30 -12.51
C ASN A 103 -2.51 0.18 -11.53
N ILE A 104 -2.31 0.65 -10.31
CA ILE A 104 -3.30 0.57 -9.26
C ILE A 104 -3.38 1.89 -8.49
N THR A 105 -4.60 2.24 -8.12
CA THR A 105 -4.91 3.41 -7.32
C THR A 105 -5.75 2.96 -6.15
N PHE A 106 -5.39 3.38 -4.95
CA PHE A 106 -6.08 3.15 -3.69
C PHE A 106 -6.58 4.46 -3.11
N ASN A 107 -7.84 4.48 -2.68
CA ASN A 107 -8.45 5.61 -2.00
C ASN A 107 -8.71 5.23 -0.54
N LYS A 108 -8.33 6.13 0.38
CA LYS A 108 -8.54 5.94 1.81
C LYS A 108 -10.03 6.11 2.15
N ARG A 109 -10.58 5.23 2.98
CA ARG A 109 -11.93 5.36 3.57
C ARG A 109 -11.89 5.63 5.05
#